data_AF-A0A538KQH0-F1
#
_entry.id   AF-A0A538KQH0-F1
#
_cell.length_a   1.000
_cell.length_b   1.000
_cell.length_c   1.000
_cell.angle_alpha   90.00
_cell.angle_beta   90.00
_cell.angle_gamma   90.00
#
_symmetry.space_group_name_H-M   'P 1'
#
loop_
_entity.id
_entity.type
_entity.pdbx_description
1 polymer ?
#
loop_
_entity_poly.entity_id
_entity_poly.type
_entity_poly.pdbx_seq_one_letter_code
_entity_poly.pdbx_strand_id
1 'polypeptide(L)' 'AAPVEGYIGFAIGRSIWWDALKGFLEKQLERETAADQIADNYLRFTRVYEGQTVP' A
#
# COMPACT_ATOMS: atom_id res chain seq x y z
N ALA A 1 -12.86 -7.58 -10.79
CA ALA A 1 -12.36 -7.52 -12.18
C ALA A 1 -12.41 -8.93 -12.74
N ALA A 2 -12.81 -9.12 -14.00
CA ALA A 2 -12.70 -10.44 -14.62
C ALA A 2 -11.21 -10.77 -14.85
N PRO A 3 -10.77 -12.02 -14.63
CA PRO A 3 -9.39 -12.42 -14.90
C PRO A 3 -9.08 -12.23 -16.39
N VAL A 4 -8.03 -11.49 -16.70
CA VAL A 4 -7.51 -11.29 -18.05
C VAL A 4 -6.35 -12.27 -18.25
N GLU A 5 -6.31 -12.95 -19.39
CA GLU A 5 -5.22 -13.87 -19.72
C GLU A 5 -3.85 -13.14 -19.64
N GLY A 6 -2.90 -13.73 -18.93
CA GLY A 6 -1.58 -13.14 -18.69
C GLY A 6 -1.51 -12.13 -17.52
N TYR A 7 -2.61 -11.87 -16.82
CA TYR A 7 -2.61 -11.02 -15.63
C TYR A 7 -2.03 -11.75 -14.41
N ILE A 8 -0.86 -11.31 -13.95
CA ILE A 8 -0.15 -11.90 -12.80
C ILE A 8 -0.19 -11.02 -11.53
N GLY A 9 -0.83 -9.86 -11.59
CA GLY A 9 -0.95 -8.93 -10.46
C GLY A 9 -1.07 -7.46 -10.86
N PHE A 10 -1.00 -6.57 -9.88
CA PHE A 10 -1.07 -5.12 -10.03
C PHE A 10 0.01 -4.43 -9.21
N ALA A 11 0.30 -3.17 -9.53
CA ALA A 11 1.20 -2.32 -8.75
C ALA A 11 0.40 -1.33 -7.90
N ILE A 12 0.72 -1.22 -6.61
CA ILE A 12 0.21 -0.16 -5.72
C ILE A 12 1.37 0.73 -5.32
N GLY A 13 1.26 2.01 -5.64
CA GLY A 13 2.25 3.03 -5.30
C GLY A 13 1.72 3.99 -4.25
N ARG A 14 1.23 5.16 -4.70
CA ARG A 14 0.84 6.30 -3.84
C ARG A 14 -0.07 5.92 -2.67
N SER A 15 -0.97 4.96 -2.83
CA SER A 15 -1.86 4.52 -1.74
C SER A 15 -1.13 3.88 -0.55
N ILE A 16 0.14 3.48 -0.71
CA ILE A 16 0.98 2.97 0.38
C ILE A 16 1.71 4.10 1.09
N TRP A 17 2.26 5.07 0.35
CA TRP A 17 3.28 6.00 0.89
C TRP A 17 2.96 7.48 0.82
N TRP A 18 1.94 7.93 0.07
CA TRP A 18 1.73 9.35 -0.22
C TRP A 18 1.43 10.17 1.04
N ASP A 19 0.46 9.73 1.84
CA ASP A 19 0.03 10.50 3.02
C ASP A 19 1.11 10.55 4.11
N ALA A 20 1.82 9.43 4.33
CA ALA A 20 2.93 9.35 5.26
C ALA A 20 4.10 10.25 4.84
N LEU A 21 4.49 10.23 3.55
CA LEU A 21 5.53 11.10 3.02
C LEU A 21 5.14 12.57 3.13
N LYS A 22 3.89 12.90 2.79
CA LYS A 22 3.37 14.27 2.91
C LYS A 22 3.43 14.75 4.37
N GLY A 23 2.96 13.95 5.32
CA GLY A 23 3.00 14.29 6.74
C GLY A 23 4.43 14.50 7.27
N PHE A 24 5.40 13.70 6.80
CA PHE A 24 6.80 13.91 7.12
C PHE A 24 7.37 15.21 6.53
N LEU A 25 7.11 15.49 5.24
CA LEU A 25 7.58 16.73 4.57
C LEU A 25 6.96 17.99 5.18
N GLU A 26 5.72 17.91 5.63
CA GLU A 26 5.01 18.99 6.32
C GLU A 26 5.40 19.13 7.81
N LYS A 27 6.33 18.29 8.30
CA LYS A 27 6.76 18.23 9.72
C LYS A 27 5.61 17.94 10.69
N GLN A 28 4.58 17.24 10.23
CA GLN A 28 3.45 16.78 11.03
C GLN A 28 3.63 15.36 11.54
N LEU A 29 4.54 14.59 10.93
CA LEU A 29 4.92 13.25 11.34
C LEU A 29 6.43 13.16 11.54
N GLU A 30 6.82 12.47 12.59
CA GLU A 30 8.20 12.02 12.75
C GLU A 30 8.53 10.95 11.70
N ARG A 31 9.81 10.86 11.34
CA ARG A 31 10.29 9.94 10.30
C ARG A 31 9.92 8.49 10.59
N GLU A 32 10.04 8.08 11.85
CA GLU A 32 9.71 6.72 12.31
C GLU A 32 8.22 6.44 12.18
N THR A 33 7.36 7.36 12.63
CA THR A 33 5.91 7.25 12.47
C THR A 33 5.48 7.17 11.00
N ALA A 34 6.12 7.94 10.12
CA ALA A 34 5.84 7.86 8.69
C ALA A 34 6.27 6.50 8.09
N ALA A 35 7.40 5.95 8.54
CA ALA A 35 7.86 4.62 8.11
C ALA A 35 6.91 3.50 8.57
N ASP A 36 6.44 3.57 9.82
CA ASP A 36 5.49 2.61 10.37
C ASP A 36 4.16 2.63 9.58
N GLN A 37 3.64 3.82 9.26
CA GLN A 37 2.43 3.94 8.43
C GLN A 37 2.60 3.32 7.04
N ILE A 38 3.77 3.50 6.41
CA ILE A 38 4.07 2.88 5.10
C ILE A 38 4.06 1.35 5.23
N ALA A 39 4.69 0.80 6.27
CA ALA A 39 4.74 -0.63 6.51
C ALA A 39 3.35 -1.22 6.78
N ASP A 40 2.54 -0.56 7.61
CA ASP A 40 1.17 -0.97 7.92
C ASP A 40 0.28 -0.96 6.68
N ASN A 41 0.38 0.08 5.85
CA ASN A 41 -0.37 0.16 4.60
C ASN A 41 0.05 -0.95 3.63
N TYR A 42 1.35 -1.19 3.46
CA TYR A 42 1.86 -2.28 2.64
C TYR A 42 1.30 -3.63 3.10
N LEU A 43 1.43 -3.96 4.39
CA LEU A 43 0.96 -5.23 4.95
C LEU A 43 -0.56 -5.38 4.83
N ARG A 44 -1.33 -4.29 5.01
CA ARG A 44 -2.76 -4.29 4.78
C ARG A 44 -3.11 -4.67 3.35
N PHE A 45 -2.47 -4.06 2.36
CA PHE A 45 -2.74 -4.38 0.96
C PHE A 45 -2.35 -5.83 0.65
N THR A 46 -1.17 -6.29 1.08
CA THR A 46 -0.75 -7.69 0.91
C THR A 46 -1.83 -8.66 1.43
N ARG A 47 -2.31 -8.47 2.67
CA ARG A 47 -3.36 -9.31 3.26
C ARG A 47 -4.67 -9.29 2.45
N VAL A 48 -5.09 -8.11 1.97
CA VAL A 48 -6.33 -7.98 1.17
C VAL A 48 -6.25 -8.81 -0.09
N TYR A 49 -5.10 -8.86 -0.76
CA TYR A 49 -4.97 -9.54 -2.05
C TYR A 49 -4.52 -11.00 -1.96
N GLU A 50 -3.77 -11.37 -0.92
CA GLU A 50 -3.52 -12.79 -0.60
C GLU A 50 -4.80 -13.52 -0.19
N GLY A 51 -5.74 -12.82 0.48
CA GLY A 51 -7.04 -13.36 0.86
C GLY A 51 -8.08 -13.37 -0.28
N GLN A 52 -7.77 -12.83 -1.46
CA GLN A 52 -8.67 -12.86 -2.60
C GLN A 52 -8.53 -14.19 -3.35
N THR A 53 -9.55 -15.05 -3.25
CA THR A 53 -9.75 -16.13 -4.21
C THR A 53 -10.18 -15.51 -5.54
N VAL A 54 -9.33 -15.62 -6.56
CA VAL A 54 -9.71 -15.27 -7.94
C VAL A 54 -10.79 -16.29 -8.37
N PRO A 55 -11.99 -15.83 -8.81
CA PRO A 55 -13.04 -16.71 -9.33
C PRO A 55 -12.60 -17.51 -10.57
#